data_AF-A0A146GE98-F1
#
_entry.id   AF-A0A146GE98-F1
#
_cell.length_a   1.000
_cell.length_b   1.000
_cell.length_c   1.000
_cell.angle_alpha   90.00
_cell.angle_beta   90.00
_cell.angle_gamma   90.00
#
_symmetry.space_group_name_H-M   'P 1'
#
loop_
_entity.id
_entity.type
_entity.pdbx_description
1 polymer ?
#
loop_
_entity_poly.entity_id
_entity_poly.type
_entity_poly.pdbx_seq_one_letter_code
_entity_poly.pdbx_strand_id
1 'polypeptide(L)'
;MSMMWTAIGTTVVSVAATGVGTGMSYFAAQDQASQQAAITNQNYAIQKRNAQIQAKIGQQQAKYKKAYAMAGYKAKQENALTYEAQADAINTQAREAARRMREQNDAALATQRAAVSASGVTTEGSPIIALAESAGRLELAVQDSKWQSDVQAQQYREAAKQERYQSAFDLIDTHIADYEGKLAKVGLSLNLDQAALTRSAGLSESSATRTAAYGTLLSGFSSMASQVGGTDWSQFTKTTPGGRYNPLAPVRKAIRVT
;
A
#
# COMPACT_ATOMS: atom_id res chain seq x y z
N MET A 1 17.95 3.80 19.66
CA MET A 1 17.07 4.48 20.64
C MET A 1 16.07 3.46 21.16
N SER A 2 16.37 2.88 22.33
CA SER A 2 15.57 1.85 22.99
C SER A 2 14.57 2.52 23.93
N MET A 3 13.27 2.31 23.74
CA MET A 3 12.24 2.76 24.67
C MET A 3 11.97 1.67 25.70
N MET A 4 12.54 1.88 26.88
CA MET A 4 12.29 1.18 28.12
C MET A 4 10.89 1.55 28.63
N TRP A 5 9.94 0.62 28.57
CA TRP A 5 8.60 0.78 29.14
C TRP A 5 8.67 0.57 30.66
N THR A 6 8.52 1.66 31.40
CA THR A 6 8.38 1.66 32.86
C THR A 6 6.99 1.12 33.24
N ALA A 7 6.95 -0.06 33.85
CA ALA A 7 5.75 -0.61 34.47
C ALA A 7 5.43 0.18 35.75
N ILE A 8 4.36 0.98 35.71
CA ILE A 8 3.76 1.59 36.91
C ILE A 8 2.86 0.52 37.53
N GLY A 9 3.37 -0.16 38.54
CA GLY A 9 2.57 -1.03 39.39
C GLY A 9 1.71 -0.21 40.34
N THR A 10 0.40 -0.29 40.19
CA THR A 10 -0.58 0.18 41.17
C THR A 10 -0.93 -0.96 42.11
N THR A 11 -0.27 -1.02 43.26
CA THR A 11 -0.69 -1.81 44.41
C THR A 11 -1.89 -1.13 45.06
N VAL A 12 -3.08 -1.69 44.88
CA VAL A 12 -4.25 -1.32 45.69
C VAL A 12 -4.16 -2.08 47.02
N VAL A 13 -3.92 -1.33 48.09
CA VAL A 13 -3.90 -1.81 49.48
C VAL A 13 -5.35 -2.04 49.96
N SER A 14 -5.53 -3.16 50.66
CA SER A 14 -6.76 -3.68 51.31
C SER A 14 -7.32 -2.74 52.41
N VAL A 15 -8.58 -2.82 52.86
CA VAL A 15 -9.09 -3.73 53.91
C VAL A 15 -10.57 -3.39 54.25
N ALA A 16 -11.34 -4.45 54.55
CA ALA A 16 -12.53 -4.62 55.41
C ALA A 16 -13.55 -3.49 55.69
N ALA A 17 -14.82 -3.80 55.38
CA ALA A 17 -16.00 -3.49 56.19
C ALA A 17 -17.04 -4.62 56.01
N THR A 18 -16.79 -5.77 56.63
CA THR A 18 -17.67 -6.95 56.67
C THR A 18 -18.90 -6.67 57.53
N GLY A 19 -20.05 -6.42 56.91
CA GLY A 19 -21.35 -6.41 57.59
C GLY A 19 -22.43 -5.56 56.90
N VAL A 20 -22.05 -4.39 56.36
CA VAL A 20 -22.97 -3.48 55.63
C VAL A 20 -22.42 -3.11 54.23
N GLY A 21 -21.16 -3.48 53.94
CA GLY A 21 -20.43 -3.11 52.73
C GLY A 21 -20.72 -3.93 51.46
N THR A 22 -21.45 -5.04 51.54
CA THR A 22 -21.75 -5.90 50.38
C THR A 22 -22.73 -5.27 49.38
N GLY A 23 -23.63 -4.39 49.84
CA GLY A 23 -24.50 -3.61 48.96
C GLY A 23 -23.75 -2.47 48.26
N MET A 24 -22.86 -1.78 48.98
CA MET A 24 -22.05 -0.69 48.41
C MET A 24 -20.95 -1.19 47.47
N SER A 25 -20.33 -2.34 47.74
CA SER A 25 -19.33 -2.94 46.85
C SER A 25 -19.96 -3.39 45.52
N TYR A 26 -21.23 -3.82 45.54
CA TYR A 26 -21.99 -4.13 44.34
C TYR A 26 -22.25 -2.89 43.48
N PHE A 27 -22.74 -1.79 44.07
CA PHE A 27 -22.95 -0.54 43.33
C PHE A 27 -21.63 0.05 42.81
N ALA A 28 -20.55 0.00 43.60
CA ALA A 28 -19.22 0.44 43.16
C ALA A 28 -18.69 -0.43 42.00
N ALA A 29 -18.87 -1.76 42.06
CA ALA A 29 -18.48 -2.65 40.97
C ALA A 29 -19.33 -2.45 39.71
N GLN A 30 -20.61 -2.14 39.85
CA GLN A 30 -21.51 -1.83 38.75
C GLN A 30 -21.15 -0.51 38.06
N ASP A 31 -20.86 0.54 38.84
CA ASP A 31 -20.37 1.83 38.33
C ASP A 31 -19.00 1.71 37.69
N GLN A 32 -18.08 0.95 38.29
CA GLN A 32 -16.77 0.71 37.71
C GLN A 32 -16.87 -0.06 36.38
N ALA A 33 -17.74 -1.07 36.29
CA ALA A 33 -17.96 -1.82 35.06
C ALA A 33 -18.63 -0.98 33.95
N SER A 34 -19.55 -0.07 34.30
CA SER A 34 -20.19 0.82 33.34
C SER A 34 -19.21 1.88 32.81
N GLN A 35 -18.40 2.47 33.69
CA GLN A 35 -17.32 3.39 33.31
C GLN A 35 -16.27 2.69 32.44
N GLN A 36 -15.87 1.47 32.78
CA GLN A 36 -14.90 0.72 31.99
C GLN A 36 -15.45 0.37 30.60
N ALA A 37 -16.74 -0.02 30.49
CA ALA A 37 -17.38 -0.21 29.20
C ALA A 37 -17.47 1.08 28.37
N ALA A 38 -17.73 2.23 29.01
CA ALA A 38 -17.74 3.54 28.35
C ALA A 38 -16.35 3.91 27.82
N ILE A 39 -15.30 3.70 28.61
CA ILE A 39 -13.89 3.92 28.21
C ILE A 39 -13.52 3.00 27.05
N THR A 40 -13.87 1.70 27.10
CA THR A 40 -13.62 0.76 26.00
C THR A 40 -14.33 1.18 24.71
N ASN A 41 -15.58 1.63 24.79
CA ASN A 41 -16.31 2.15 23.64
C ASN A 41 -15.67 3.42 23.08
N GLN A 42 -15.21 4.34 23.94
CA GLN A 42 -14.53 5.56 23.54
C GLN A 42 -13.18 5.26 22.87
N ASN A 43 -12.39 4.35 23.44
CA ASN A 43 -11.12 3.90 22.85
C ASN A 43 -11.34 3.24 21.48
N TYR A 44 -12.37 2.41 21.34
CA TYR A 44 -12.74 1.83 20.05
C TYR A 44 -13.15 2.90 19.03
N ALA A 45 -13.94 3.91 19.43
CA ALA A 45 -14.34 5.00 18.55
C ALA A 45 -13.14 5.83 18.06
N ILE A 46 -12.17 6.10 18.95
CA ILE A 46 -10.92 6.78 18.62
C ILE A 46 -10.08 5.92 17.66
N GLN A 47 -9.89 4.63 17.96
CA GLN A 47 -9.16 3.71 17.07
C GLN A 47 -9.79 3.61 15.69
N LYS A 48 -11.12 3.50 15.62
CA LYS A 48 -11.88 3.49 14.36
C LYS A 48 -11.67 4.78 13.58
N ARG A 49 -11.75 5.95 14.22
CA ARG A 49 -11.52 7.24 13.56
C ARG A 49 -10.08 7.35 13.05
N ASN A 50 -9.08 6.97 13.85
CA ASN A 50 -7.68 6.99 13.44
C ASN A 50 -7.42 6.06 12.25
N ALA A 51 -7.97 4.84 12.28
CA ALA A 51 -7.86 3.88 11.18
C ALA A 51 -8.51 4.44 9.89
N GLN A 52 -9.72 5.02 10.00
CA GLN A 52 -10.39 5.66 8.86
C GLN A 52 -9.59 6.83 8.27
N ILE A 53 -8.99 7.67 9.12
CA ILE A 53 -8.13 8.78 8.69
C ILE A 53 -6.91 8.23 7.93
N GLN A 54 -6.20 7.24 8.48
CA GLN A 54 -5.05 6.62 7.81
C GLN A 54 -5.43 6.01 6.45
N ALA A 55 -6.56 5.31 6.39
CA ALA A 55 -7.05 4.74 5.14
C ALA A 55 -7.41 5.81 4.10
N LYS A 56 -8.04 6.91 4.53
CA LYS A 56 -8.36 8.03 3.65
C LYS A 56 -7.11 8.73 3.13
N ILE A 57 -6.10 8.92 3.97
CA ILE A 57 -4.79 9.46 3.57
C ILE A 57 -4.12 8.53 2.55
N GLY A 58 -4.08 7.22 2.81
CA GLY A 58 -3.53 6.24 1.87
C GLY A 58 -4.26 6.22 0.52
N GLN A 59 -5.60 6.29 0.55
CA GLN A 59 -6.40 6.41 -0.68
C GLN A 59 -6.13 7.71 -1.44
N GLN A 60 -5.96 8.83 -0.73
CA GLN A 60 -5.60 10.10 -1.37
C GLN A 60 -4.21 10.03 -2.01
N GLN A 61 -3.22 9.50 -1.28
CA GLN A 61 -1.86 9.32 -1.81
C GLN A 61 -1.86 8.46 -3.08
N ALA A 62 -2.60 7.34 -3.08
CA ALA A 62 -2.77 6.50 -4.26
C ALA A 62 -3.41 7.26 -5.44
N LYS A 63 -4.44 8.08 -5.19
CA LYS A 63 -5.05 8.94 -6.21
C LYS A 63 -4.07 9.96 -6.79
N TYR A 64 -3.26 10.60 -5.94
CA TYR A 64 -2.23 11.53 -6.41
C TYR A 64 -1.18 10.82 -7.26
N LYS A 65 -0.62 9.69 -6.80
CA LYS A 65 0.33 8.88 -7.58
C LYS A 65 -0.25 8.52 -8.95
N LYS A 66 -1.51 8.06 -8.99
CA LYS A 66 -2.21 7.75 -10.24
C LYS A 66 -2.35 8.97 -11.16
N ALA A 67 -2.70 10.13 -10.61
CA ALA A 67 -2.83 11.36 -11.40
C ALA A 67 -1.49 11.79 -12.00
N TYR A 68 -0.41 11.71 -11.23
CA TYR A 68 0.95 12.00 -11.71
C TYR A 68 1.41 11.02 -12.79
N ALA A 69 1.19 9.71 -12.60
CA ALA A 69 1.52 8.70 -13.59
C ALA A 69 0.70 8.90 -14.89
N MET A 70 -0.59 9.22 -14.79
CA MET A 70 -1.41 9.56 -15.97
C MET A 70 -0.95 10.84 -16.67
N ALA A 71 -0.50 11.85 -15.92
CA ALA A 71 0.06 13.06 -16.52
C ALA A 71 1.37 12.76 -17.28
N GLY A 72 2.25 11.93 -16.69
CA GLY A 72 3.47 11.45 -17.35
C GLY A 72 3.17 10.67 -18.63
N TYR A 73 2.21 9.74 -18.57
CA TYR A 73 1.73 8.99 -19.73
C TYR A 73 1.30 9.90 -20.88
N LYS A 74 0.45 10.89 -20.59
CA LYS A 74 -0.05 11.83 -21.60
C LYS A 74 1.07 12.67 -22.20
N ALA A 75 1.96 13.20 -21.37
CA ALA A 75 3.10 13.98 -21.85
C ALA A 75 4.00 13.18 -22.80
N LYS A 76 4.32 11.93 -22.45
CA LYS A 76 5.09 11.04 -23.34
C LYS A 76 4.35 10.69 -24.63
N GLN A 77 3.02 10.54 -24.58
CA GLN A 77 2.20 10.37 -25.78
C GLN A 77 2.25 11.59 -26.70
N GLU A 78 2.14 12.78 -26.15
CA GLU A 78 2.23 14.04 -26.90
C GLU A 78 3.62 14.23 -27.52
N ASN A 79 4.68 13.88 -26.78
CA ASN A 79 6.05 13.87 -27.30
C ASN A 79 6.19 12.88 -28.47
N ALA A 80 5.66 11.66 -28.33
CA ALA A 80 5.68 10.66 -29.40
C ALA A 80 4.98 11.16 -30.67
N LEU A 81 3.81 11.81 -30.54
CA LEU A 81 3.11 12.42 -31.67
C LEU A 81 3.91 13.54 -32.32
N THR A 82 4.61 14.34 -31.50
CA THR A 82 5.47 15.42 -31.99
C THR A 82 6.64 14.86 -32.82
N TYR A 83 7.27 13.76 -32.38
CA TYR A 83 8.31 13.09 -33.14
C TYR A 83 7.79 12.46 -34.44
N GLU A 84 6.58 11.87 -34.43
CA GLU A 84 5.94 11.37 -35.66
C GLU A 84 5.67 12.50 -36.66
N ALA A 85 5.14 13.63 -36.19
CA ALA A 85 4.91 14.80 -37.02
C ALA A 85 6.22 15.35 -37.64
N GLN A 86 7.32 15.36 -36.88
CA GLN A 86 8.65 15.73 -37.39
C GLN A 86 9.14 14.75 -38.47
N ALA A 87 8.98 13.44 -38.24
CA ALA A 87 9.34 12.43 -39.23
C ALA A 87 8.56 12.61 -40.55
N ASP A 88 7.26 12.92 -40.47
CA ASP A 88 6.41 13.12 -41.64
C ASP A 88 6.71 14.44 -42.38
N ALA A 89 7.07 15.49 -41.64
CA ALA A 89 7.56 16.74 -42.23
C ALA A 89 8.85 16.50 -43.03
N ILE A 90 9.81 15.75 -42.47
CA ILE A 90 11.07 15.39 -43.16
C ILE A 90 10.78 14.57 -44.42
N ASN A 91 9.91 13.56 -44.35
CA ASN A 91 9.54 12.75 -45.52
C ASN A 91 8.90 13.59 -46.62
N THR A 92 8.06 14.57 -46.24
CA THR A 92 7.41 15.47 -47.19
C THR A 92 8.43 16.38 -47.86
N GLN A 93 9.31 16.99 -47.07
CA GLN A 93 10.41 17.82 -47.58
C GLN A 93 11.35 17.03 -48.51
N ALA A 94 11.69 15.79 -48.14
CA ALA A 94 12.55 14.91 -48.93
C ALA A 94 11.92 14.55 -50.28
N ARG A 95 10.62 14.26 -50.31
CA ARG A 95 9.88 14.00 -51.55
C ARG A 95 9.88 15.20 -52.47
N GLU A 96 9.67 16.40 -51.92
CA GLU A 96 9.73 17.63 -52.71
C GLU A 96 11.15 17.94 -53.21
N ALA A 97 12.16 17.76 -52.37
CA ALA A 97 13.55 17.94 -52.76
C ALA A 97 13.95 16.99 -53.88
N ALA A 98 13.61 15.70 -53.76
CA ALA A 98 13.81 14.71 -54.81
C ALA A 98 13.10 15.07 -56.12
N ARG A 99 11.86 15.61 -56.04
CA ARG A 99 11.13 16.08 -57.22
C ARG A 99 11.86 17.25 -57.90
N ARG A 100 12.29 18.25 -57.13
CA ARG A 100 13.05 19.40 -57.65
C ARG A 100 14.39 18.98 -58.26
N MET A 101 15.10 18.03 -57.64
CA MET A 101 16.34 17.49 -58.18
C MET A 101 16.11 16.78 -59.52
N ARG A 102 15.04 15.98 -59.64
CA ARG A 102 14.70 15.34 -60.93
C ARG A 102 14.37 16.36 -62.00
N GLU A 103 13.57 17.38 -61.69
CA GLU A 103 13.27 18.48 -62.61
C GLU A 103 14.54 19.21 -63.09
N GLN A 104 15.50 19.45 -62.19
CA GLN A 104 16.81 20.04 -62.52
C GLN A 104 17.68 19.10 -63.36
N ASN A 105 17.70 17.82 -63.02
CA ASN A 105 18.46 16.79 -63.73
C ASN A 105 17.94 16.64 -65.17
N ASP A 106 16.62 16.64 -65.35
CA ASP A 106 15.97 16.59 -66.67
C ASP A 106 16.33 17.82 -67.51
N ALA A 107 16.33 19.01 -66.92
CA ALA A 107 16.75 20.25 -67.59
C ALA A 107 18.23 20.22 -67.98
N ALA A 108 19.10 19.71 -67.10
CA ALA A 108 20.53 19.56 -67.39
C ALA A 108 20.77 18.55 -68.52
N LEU A 109 20.12 17.38 -68.48
CA LEU A 109 20.17 16.37 -69.53
C LEU A 109 19.63 16.89 -70.87
N ALA A 110 18.53 17.65 -70.86
CA ALA A 110 17.99 18.28 -72.06
C ALA A 110 19.00 19.26 -72.68
N THR A 111 19.67 20.06 -71.84
CA THR A 111 20.72 20.99 -72.28
C THR A 111 21.92 20.23 -72.86
N GLN A 112 22.36 19.14 -72.23
CA GLN A 112 23.44 18.30 -72.75
C GLN A 112 23.05 17.64 -74.08
N ARG A 113 21.84 17.09 -74.21
CA ARG A 113 21.32 16.52 -75.46
C ARG A 113 21.26 17.57 -76.57
N ALA A 114 20.81 18.79 -76.26
CA ALA A 114 20.78 19.89 -77.21
C ALA A 114 22.20 20.26 -77.68
N ALA A 115 23.16 20.39 -76.76
CA ALA A 115 24.56 20.69 -77.09
C ALA A 115 25.20 19.59 -77.97
N VAL A 116 24.93 18.31 -77.67
CA VAL A 116 25.41 17.18 -78.49
C VAL A 116 24.74 17.18 -79.87
N SER A 117 23.44 17.51 -79.96
CA SER A 117 22.77 17.61 -81.26
C SER A 117 23.30 18.77 -82.12
N ALA A 118 23.66 19.90 -81.47
CA ALA A 118 24.19 21.08 -82.14
C ALA A 118 25.65 20.92 -82.60
N SER A 119 26.43 20.04 -81.95
CA SER A 119 27.84 19.81 -82.31
C SER A 119 28.04 19.00 -83.60
N GLY A 120 26.97 18.50 -84.22
CA GLY A 120 27.02 17.83 -85.53
C GLY A 120 27.72 16.47 -85.52
N VAL A 121 28.03 15.91 -84.35
CA VAL A 121 28.66 14.59 -84.22
C VAL A 121 27.61 13.51 -84.52
N THR A 122 27.60 13.05 -85.75
CA THR A 122 26.78 11.91 -86.18
C THR A 122 27.54 10.61 -85.93
N THR A 123 26.86 9.59 -85.38
CA THR A 123 27.16 8.13 -85.47
C THR A 123 28.54 7.68 -84.95
N GLU A 124 28.80 6.86 -83.93
CA GLU A 124 28.12 5.72 -83.27
C GLU A 124 28.68 5.60 -81.83
N GLY A 125 27.86 5.25 -80.84
CA GLY A 125 28.30 4.72 -79.53
C GLY A 125 28.72 5.73 -78.45
N SER A 126 29.68 6.63 -78.71
CA SER A 126 30.38 7.37 -77.62
C SER A 126 29.52 8.41 -76.86
N PRO A 127 28.76 9.31 -77.51
CA PRO A 127 28.01 10.36 -76.79
C PRO A 127 26.79 9.83 -76.02
N ILE A 128 26.16 8.76 -76.53
CA ILE A 128 24.97 8.15 -75.91
C ILE A 128 25.35 7.44 -74.61
N ILE A 129 26.50 6.75 -74.58
CA ILE A 129 27.00 6.08 -73.38
C ILE A 129 27.34 7.11 -72.29
N ALA A 130 27.98 8.22 -72.66
CA ALA A 130 28.30 9.30 -71.71
C ALA A 130 27.04 9.95 -71.12
N LEU A 131 26.00 10.18 -71.94
CA LEU A 131 24.70 10.69 -71.45
C LEU A 131 23.98 9.69 -70.54
N ALA A 132 24.06 8.39 -70.84
CA ALA A 132 23.48 7.34 -70.00
C ALA A 132 24.20 7.23 -68.64
N GLU A 133 25.53 7.31 -68.63
CA GLU A 133 26.31 7.33 -67.39
C GLU A 133 26.01 8.59 -66.55
N SER A 134 25.90 9.75 -67.19
CA SER A 134 25.52 11.00 -66.51
C SER A 134 24.11 10.89 -65.91
N ALA A 135 23.14 10.38 -66.65
CA ALA A 135 21.78 10.14 -66.14
C ALA A 135 21.77 9.18 -64.94
N GLY A 136 22.58 8.12 -64.97
CA GLY A 136 22.74 7.19 -63.85
C GLY A 136 23.28 7.87 -62.59
N ARG A 137 24.30 8.71 -62.72
CA ARG A 137 24.86 9.48 -61.58
C ARG A 137 23.85 10.47 -60.99
N LEU A 138 23.05 11.12 -61.84
CA LEU A 138 22.03 12.08 -61.43
C LEU A 138 20.89 11.40 -60.65
N GLU A 139 20.40 10.24 -61.10
CA GLU A 139 19.38 9.49 -60.35
C GLU A 139 19.96 8.89 -59.06
N LEU A 140 21.22 8.43 -59.06
CA LEU A 140 21.88 7.98 -57.83
C LEU A 140 21.93 9.10 -56.78
N ALA A 141 22.27 10.34 -57.18
CA ALA A 141 22.28 11.49 -56.27
C ALA A 141 20.89 11.79 -55.67
N VAL A 142 19.81 11.58 -56.44
CA VAL A 142 18.42 11.69 -55.93
C VAL A 142 18.14 10.57 -54.92
N GLN A 143 18.58 9.35 -55.19
CA GLN A 143 18.39 8.21 -54.29
C GLN A 143 19.17 8.38 -52.98
N ASP A 144 20.42 8.85 -53.04
CA ASP A 144 21.24 9.13 -51.86
C ASP A 144 20.61 10.21 -50.98
N SER A 145 20.13 11.31 -51.57
CA SER A 145 19.44 12.37 -50.85
C SER A 145 18.15 11.87 -50.18
N LYS A 146 17.39 11.03 -50.87
CA LYS A 146 16.18 10.40 -50.32
C LYS A 146 16.54 9.45 -49.18
N TRP A 147 17.55 8.59 -49.35
CA TRP A 147 17.98 7.64 -48.34
C TRP A 147 18.43 8.35 -47.06
N GLN A 148 19.20 9.44 -47.18
CA GLN A 148 19.62 10.23 -46.03
C GLN A 148 18.43 10.78 -45.24
N SER A 149 17.41 11.25 -45.95
CA SER A 149 16.17 11.75 -45.33
C SER A 149 15.34 10.63 -44.70
N ASP A 150 15.26 9.46 -45.34
CA ASP A 150 14.57 8.29 -44.82
C ASP A 150 15.21 7.80 -43.51
N VAL A 151 16.55 7.79 -43.42
CA VAL A 151 17.29 7.46 -42.19
C VAL A 151 16.96 8.47 -41.08
N GLN A 152 16.93 9.77 -41.40
CA GLN A 152 16.59 10.79 -40.42
C GLN A 152 15.14 10.65 -39.92
N ALA A 153 14.18 10.42 -40.82
CA ALA A 153 12.79 10.18 -40.45
C ALA A 153 12.62 8.90 -39.61
N GLN A 154 13.41 7.86 -39.89
CA GLN A 154 13.42 6.63 -39.09
C GLN A 154 13.89 6.90 -37.66
N GLN A 155 14.93 7.70 -37.46
CA GLN A 155 15.41 8.07 -36.11
C GLN A 155 14.29 8.73 -35.28
N TYR A 156 13.53 9.64 -35.87
CA TYR A 156 12.38 10.26 -35.20
C TYR A 156 11.26 9.26 -34.89
N ARG A 157 10.97 8.34 -35.81
CA ARG A 157 9.98 7.26 -35.56
C ARG A 157 10.44 6.31 -34.46
N GLU A 158 11.73 6.02 -34.37
CA GLU A 158 12.29 5.22 -33.28
C GLU A 158 12.21 5.95 -31.94
N ALA A 159 12.52 7.25 -31.90
CA ALA A 159 12.32 8.08 -30.72
C ALA A 159 10.84 8.08 -30.28
N ALA A 160 9.91 8.24 -31.22
CA ALA A 160 8.46 8.14 -30.92
C ALA A 160 8.07 6.78 -30.35
N LYS A 161 8.63 5.68 -30.88
CA LYS A 161 8.40 4.33 -30.34
C LYS A 161 8.96 4.19 -28.93
N GLN A 162 10.14 4.73 -28.65
CA GLN A 162 10.75 4.71 -27.32
C GLN A 162 9.88 5.47 -26.31
N GLU A 163 9.37 6.66 -26.67
CA GLU A 163 8.42 7.42 -25.83
C GLU A 163 7.14 6.63 -25.54
N ARG A 164 6.56 5.96 -26.54
CA ARG A 164 5.39 5.09 -26.36
C ARG A 164 5.68 3.88 -25.47
N TYR A 165 6.86 3.31 -25.60
CA TYR A 165 7.29 2.20 -24.75
C TYR A 165 7.44 2.67 -23.30
N GLN A 166 8.04 3.84 -23.08
CA GLN A 166 8.18 4.44 -21.75
C GLN A 166 6.84 4.85 -21.14
N SER A 167 5.87 5.28 -21.96
CA SER A 167 4.53 5.62 -21.48
C SER A 167 3.75 4.38 -21.04
N ALA A 168 4.00 3.21 -21.64
CA ALA A 168 3.41 1.96 -21.18
C ALA A 168 3.81 1.61 -19.73
N PHE A 169 5.04 1.94 -19.30
CA PHE A 169 5.43 1.78 -17.89
C PHE A 169 4.66 2.72 -16.95
N ASP A 170 4.41 3.97 -17.37
CA ASP A 170 3.59 4.88 -16.55
C ASP A 170 2.17 4.34 -16.37
N LEU A 171 1.61 3.66 -17.38
CA LEU A 171 0.33 2.95 -17.22
C LEU A 171 0.41 1.81 -16.20
N ILE A 172 1.50 1.04 -16.19
CA ILE A 172 1.72 0.00 -15.17
C ILE A 172 1.74 0.64 -13.77
N ASP A 173 2.42 1.77 -13.60
CA ASP A 173 2.44 2.52 -12.34
C ASP A 173 1.04 3.00 -11.92
N THR A 174 0.18 3.38 -12.87
CA THR A 174 -1.23 3.72 -12.55
C THR A 174 -2.00 2.52 -11.99
N HIS A 175 -1.75 1.31 -12.53
CA HIS A 175 -2.37 0.10 -12.04
C HIS A 175 -1.84 -0.29 -10.66
N ILE A 176 -0.52 -0.18 -10.44
CA ILE A 176 0.10 -0.40 -9.12
C ILE A 176 -0.51 0.55 -8.09
N ALA A 177 -0.67 1.84 -8.42
CA ALA A 177 -1.32 2.81 -7.53
C ALA A 177 -2.78 2.45 -7.21
N ASP A 178 -3.55 1.93 -8.17
CA ASP A 178 -4.91 1.43 -7.91
C ASP A 178 -4.90 0.21 -6.96
N TYR A 179 -3.92 -0.68 -7.09
CA TYR A 179 -3.74 -1.81 -6.17
C TYR A 179 -3.34 -1.34 -4.77
N GLU A 180 -2.42 -0.39 -4.64
CA GLU A 180 -2.06 0.22 -3.35
C GLU A 180 -3.30 0.84 -2.66
N GLY A 181 -4.14 1.55 -3.42
CA GLY A 181 -5.38 2.13 -2.91
C GLY A 181 -6.38 1.06 -2.42
N LYS A 182 -6.49 -0.06 -3.13
CA LYS A 182 -7.31 -1.21 -2.71
C LYS A 182 -6.74 -1.89 -1.47
N LEU A 183 -5.41 -2.08 -1.41
CA LEU A 183 -4.72 -2.65 -0.25
C LEU A 183 -4.92 -1.80 1.00
N ALA A 184 -4.85 -0.47 0.89
CA ALA A 184 -5.12 0.43 2.01
C ALA A 184 -6.55 0.25 2.58
N LYS A 185 -7.53 -0.07 1.72
CA LYS A 185 -8.90 -0.38 2.14
C LYS A 185 -9.00 -1.74 2.85
N VAL A 186 -8.24 -2.74 2.41
CA VAL A 186 -8.19 -4.06 3.07
C VAL A 186 -7.48 -3.96 4.42
N GLY A 187 -6.40 -3.19 4.52
CA GLY A 187 -5.73 -2.91 5.79
C GLY A 187 -6.65 -2.21 6.79
N LEU A 188 -7.51 -1.30 6.32
CA LEU A 188 -8.54 -0.69 7.15
C LEU A 188 -9.50 -1.73 7.73
N SER A 189 -10.05 -2.63 6.91
CA SER A 189 -10.99 -3.65 7.41
C SER A 189 -10.33 -4.54 8.46
N LEU A 190 -9.10 -5.00 8.24
CA LEU A 190 -8.38 -5.83 9.21
C LEU A 190 -8.14 -5.11 10.54
N ASN A 191 -7.74 -3.83 10.49
CA ASN A 191 -7.57 -3.02 11.70
C ASN A 191 -8.89 -2.80 12.46
N LEU A 192 -10.00 -2.62 11.74
CA LEU A 192 -11.33 -2.47 12.35
C LEU A 192 -11.82 -3.78 12.98
N ASP A 193 -11.56 -4.91 12.34
CA ASP A 193 -11.90 -6.24 12.86
C ASP A 193 -11.08 -6.55 14.13
N GLN A 194 -9.78 -6.23 14.14
CA GLN A 194 -8.94 -6.37 15.32
C GLN A 194 -9.39 -5.46 16.47
N ALA A 195 -9.78 -4.22 16.16
CA ALA A 195 -10.33 -3.29 17.15
C ALA A 195 -11.67 -3.79 17.70
N ALA A 196 -12.52 -4.40 16.86
CA ALA A 196 -13.79 -4.98 17.27
C ALA A 196 -13.60 -6.21 18.17
N LEU A 197 -12.62 -7.07 17.86
CA LEU A 197 -12.21 -8.19 18.72
C LEU A 197 -11.74 -7.69 20.09
N THR A 198 -10.85 -6.71 20.12
CA THR A 198 -10.36 -6.10 21.39
C THR A 198 -11.51 -5.51 22.21
N ARG A 199 -12.45 -4.80 21.55
CA ARG A 199 -13.66 -4.29 22.20
C ARG A 199 -14.50 -5.43 22.78
N SER A 200 -14.73 -6.49 22.03
CA SER A 200 -15.53 -7.64 22.48
C SER A 200 -14.89 -8.37 23.67
N ALA A 201 -13.56 -8.52 23.66
CA ALA A 201 -12.80 -9.10 24.77
C ALA A 201 -12.93 -8.25 26.04
N GLY A 202 -12.77 -6.92 25.93
CA GLY A 202 -12.93 -6.02 27.07
C GLY A 202 -14.36 -5.98 27.63
N LEU A 203 -15.38 -6.08 26.78
CA LEU A 203 -16.77 -6.21 27.21
C LEU A 203 -17.04 -7.56 27.89
N SER A 204 -16.45 -8.64 27.38
CA SER A 204 -16.52 -9.98 27.99
C SER A 204 -15.86 -10.01 29.36
N GLU A 205 -14.71 -9.36 29.52
CA GLU A 205 -14.02 -9.23 30.81
C GLU A 205 -14.87 -8.42 31.80
N SER A 206 -15.45 -7.30 31.37
CA SER A 206 -16.40 -6.51 32.19
C SER A 206 -17.61 -7.35 32.63
N SER A 207 -18.16 -8.17 31.74
CA SER A 207 -19.24 -9.12 32.03
C SER A 207 -18.79 -10.20 33.03
N ALA A 208 -17.59 -10.75 32.86
CA ALA A 208 -17.03 -11.73 33.78
C ALA A 208 -16.82 -11.13 35.18
N THR A 209 -16.36 -9.89 35.29
CA THR A 209 -16.22 -9.19 36.58
C THR A 209 -17.57 -8.98 37.26
N ARG A 210 -18.62 -8.63 36.51
CA ARG A 210 -19.99 -8.57 37.06
C ARG A 210 -20.42 -9.94 37.58
N THR A 211 -20.20 -10.99 36.80
CA THR A 211 -20.58 -12.37 37.16
C THR A 211 -19.80 -12.89 38.37
N ALA A 212 -18.49 -12.59 38.45
CA ALA A 212 -17.66 -12.92 39.60
C ALA A 212 -18.09 -12.14 40.86
N ALA A 213 -18.48 -10.88 40.73
CA ALA A 213 -19.06 -10.10 41.82
C ALA A 213 -20.37 -10.74 42.33
N TYR A 214 -21.25 -11.22 41.42
CA TYR A 214 -22.43 -12.00 41.81
C TYR A 214 -22.07 -13.31 42.51
N GLY A 215 -21.08 -14.06 42.01
CA GLY A 215 -20.62 -15.31 42.63
C GLY A 215 -20.05 -15.09 44.03
N THR A 216 -19.36 -13.97 44.25
CA THR A 216 -18.79 -13.58 45.56
C THR A 216 -19.88 -13.11 46.53
N LEU A 217 -20.93 -12.46 46.04
CA LEU A 217 -22.12 -12.14 46.85
C LEU A 217 -22.86 -13.39 47.29
N LEU A 218 -23.04 -14.37 46.38
CA LEU A 218 -23.73 -15.62 46.69
C LEU A 218 -22.93 -16.47 47.70
N SER A 219 -21.60 -16.55 47.53
CA SER A 219 -20.72 -17.28 48.46
C SER A 219 -20.57 -16.56 49.80
N GLY A 220 -20.57 -15.23 49.82
CA GLY A 220 -20.64 -14.42 51.05
C GLY A 220 -21.96 -14.60 51.80
N PHE A 221 -23.08 -14.76 51.10
CA PHE A 221 -24.37 -15.07 51.72
C PHE A 221 -24.38 -16.50 52.28
N SER A 222 -23.79 -17.46 51.56
CA SER A 222 -23.67 -18.85 52.00
C SER A 222 -22.78 -19.00 53.24
N SER A 223 -21.67 -18.26 53.33
CA SER A 223 -20.79 -18.29 54.50
C SER A 223 -21.44 -17.61 55.71
N MET A 224 -22.14 -16.50 55.51
CA MET A 224 -22.91 -15.85 56.59
C MET A 224 -24.09 -16.71 57.07
N ALA A 225 -24.81 -17.39 56.16
CA ALA A 225 -25.85 -18.35 56.51
C ALA A 225 -25.31 -19.57 57.25
N SER A 226 -24.12 -20.07 56.90
CA SER A 226 -23.46 -21.16 57.64
C SER A 226 -22.98 -20.74 59.03
N GLN A 227 -22.62 -19.46 59.21
CA GLN A 227 -22.15 -18.92 60.48
C GLN A 227 -23.30 -18.55 61.43
N VAL A 228 -24.46 -18.17 60.90
CA VAL A 228 -25.68 -17.89 61.67
C VAL A 228 -26.49 -19.17 61.92
N GLY A 229 -26.52 -20.11 60.97
CA GLY A 229 -27.17 -21.42 61.12
C GLY A 229 -26.33 -22.45 61.90
N GLY A 230 -25.03 -22.23 62.01
CA GLY A 230 -24.09 -23.04 62.77
C GLY A 230 -23.86 -22.52 64.19
N THR A 231 -24.92 -22.09 64.89
CA THR A 231 -24.85 -21.91 66.34
C THR A 231 -24.73 -23.30 66.95
N ASP A 232 -23.49 -23.74 67.05
CA ASP A 232 -23.01 -25.04 67.45
C ASP A 232 -23.44 -25.34 68.91
N TRP A 233 -24.56 -26.04 69.05
CA TRP A 233 -25.08 -26.58 70.32
C TRP A 233 -24.11 -27.59 70.98
N SER A 234 -22.96 -27.90 70.38
CA SER A 234 -22.00 -28.87 70.92
C SER A 234 -21.12 -28.35 72.06
N GLN A 235 -21.14 -27.04 72.37
CA GLN A 235 -20.32 -26.49 73.46
C GLN A 235 -20.86 -26.75 74.88
N PHE A 236 -22.04 -27.38 75.05
CA PHE A 236 -22.62 -27.63 76.38
C PHE A 236 -22.35 -29.01 76.99
N THR A 237 -21.64 -29.91 76.31
CA THR A 237 -21.33 -31.23 76.89
C THR A 237 -19.90 -31.67 76.61
N LYS A 238 -18.97 -31.32 77.49
CA LYS A 238 -17.92 -32.22 78.01
C LYS A 238 -16.99 -31.47 78.96
N THR A 239 -17.42 -31.42 80.21
CA THR A 239 -16.56 -31.33 81.38
C THR A 239 -15.78 -32.65 81.58
N THR A 240 -14.61 -32.49 82.18
CA THR A 240 -13.83 -33.47 82.99
C THR A 240 -12.83 -34.43 82.31
N PRO A 241 -11.76 -34.83 83.04
CA PRO A 241 -10.38 -34.67 82.58
C PRO A 241 -9.62 -36.01 82.58
N GLY A 242 -8.42 -36.02 82.01
CA GLY A 242 -7.45 -37.06 82.37
C GLY A 242 -6.62 -37.56 81.21
N GLY A 243 -5.34 -37.30 81.31
CA GLY A 243 -4.39 -38.40 81.29
C GLY A 243 -3.63 -38.63 79.99
N ARG A 244 -2.31 -38.43 80.14
CA ARG A 244 -1.21 -39.23 79.58
C ARG A 244 -0.69 -38.83 78.19
N TYR A 245 0.39 -38.06 78.25
CA TYR A 245 1.66 -38.25 77.56
C TYR A 245 1.75 -39.43 76.58
N ASN A 246 2.19 -39.14 75.36
CA ASN A 246 3.16 -39.99 74.67
C ASN A 246 4.11 -39.11 73.81
N PRO A 247 5.44 -39.22 73.98
CA PRO A 247 6.42 -38.39 73.28
C PRO A 247 6.94 -39.06 71.99
N LEU A 248 7.71 -38.27 71.22
CA LEU A 248 8.64 -38.66 70.13
C LEU A 248 8.05 -38.79 68.71
N ALA A 249 8.27 -37.71 67.93
CA ALA A 249 9.04 -37.65 66.66
C ALA A 249 8.72 -38.65 65.50
N PRO A 250 8.85 -38.26 64.20
CA PRO A 250 9.95 -37.42 63.72
C PRO A 250 9.65 -36.36 62.64
N VAL A 251 10.54 -35.38 62.68
CA VAL A 251 10.92 -34.42 61.65
C VAL A 251 11.09 -35.08 60.28
N ARG A 252 10.42 -34.56 59.25
CA ARG A 252 10.86 -34.70 57.86
C ARG A 252 11.12 -33.34 57.23
N LYS A 253 12.36 -33.23 56.76
CA LYS A 253 13.03 -32.15 56.04
C LYS A 253 12.63 -32.15 54.57
N ALA A 254 12.88 -30.98 53.96
CA ALA A 254 13.13 -30.72 52.54
C ALA A 254 11.86 -30.66 51.66
N ILE A 255 11.75 -29.78 50.66
CA ILE A 255 12.77 -29.33 49.71
C ILE A 255 12.44 -27.88 49.28
N ARG A 256 13.46 -27.02 49.21
CA ARG A 256 13.44 -25.74 48.50
C ARG A 256 14.21 -25.95 47.20
N VAL A 257 13.59 -25.75 46.05
CA VAL A 257 14.27 -25.64 44.75
C VAL A 257 14.10 -24.20 44.29
N THR A 258 15.23 -23.50 44.19
CA THR A 258 15.46 -22.38 43.28
C THR A 258 15.74 -22.92 41.89
#